data_AF-A0A2V6LIZ7-F1
#
_entry.id   AF-A0A2V6LIZ7-F1
#
_cell.length_a   1.000
_cell.length_b   1.000
_cell.length_c   1.000
_cell.angle_alpha   90.00
_cell.angle_beta   90.00
_cell.angle_gamma   90.00
#
_symmetry.space_group_name_H-M   'P 1'
#
loop_
_entity.id
_entity.type
_entity.pdbx_description
1 polymer ?
#
loop_
_entity_poly.entity_id
_entity_poly.type
_entity_poly.pdbx_seq_one_letter_code
_entity_poly.pdbx_strand_id
1 'polypeptide(L)'
;MRCTLSRALFLATFATLLVQSCSSRTAPLWENFSGEKAFAHVQHLVDLGPRPAGSEALEKSRLYIIEQLKSAGWTVTRSEFSDQTPRGKMTFVNLIARFGTSEKKEAAQFLLCSHYDTKTFETIRFVGANDGGSSTGLLVEMARVLAMSPALAAKIELLFFDGEEAFENFTATDGLYGSRHFAEDLRDSGKAKYVRGGILFDMIGDKSLDVTLPPDSPPALTRNIFAAADALGQRAHFTYLGGGITDDHTPLNEIGIPVIDLIDFDFPPWHTAEDTLDKISAESLEIVGRVALYDLVQFELK
;
A
#
# COMPACT_ATOMS: atom_id res chain seq x y z
N MET A 1 27.39 82.99 43.39
CA MET A 1 27.75 81.56 43.35
C MET A 1 26.68 80.84 42.55
N ARG A 2 27.05 80.30 41.38
CA ARG A 2 26.15 79.54 40.49
C ARG A 2 26.04 78.11 41.03
N CYS A 3 24.83 77.56 41.16
CA CYS A 3 24.65 76.13 41.31
C CYS A 3 23.50 75.68 40.41
N THR A 4 23.83 74.84 39.46
CA THR A 4 23.07 74.38 38.30
C THR A 4 22.09 73.26 38.67
N LEU A 5 20.84 73.38 38.20
CA LEU A 5 19.87 72.29 38.13
C LEU A 5 20.33 71.28 37.06
N SER A 6 20.48 70.00 37.44
CA SER A 6 20.63 68.90 36.49
C SER A 6 19.28 68.21 36.31
N ARG A 7 18.72 68.26 35.10
CA ARG A 7 17.55 67.49 34.68
C ARG A 7 18.02 66.14 34.15
N ALA A 8 17.69 65.05 34.84
CA ALA A 8 17.81 63.70 34.30
C ALA A 8 16.58 63.36 33.45
N LEU A 9 16.80 63.11 32.16
CA LEU A 9 15.78 62.69 31.20
C LEU A 9 15.72 61.15 31.22
N PHE A 10 14.63 60.56 31.72
CA PHE A 10 14.38 59.11 31.60
C PHE A 10 13.76 58.82 30.23
N LEU A 11 14.53 58.22 29.32
CA LEU A 11 14.00 57.58 28.12
C LEU A 11 13.49 56.19 28.51
N ALA A 12 12.18 55.98 28.45
CA ALA A 12 11.57 54.66 28.51
C ALA A 12 11.63 54.01 27.12
N THR A 13 12.51 53.04 26.94
CA THR A 13 12.56 52.19 25.74
C THR A 13 11.47 51.11 25.85
N PHE A 14 10.42 51.24 25.06
CA PHE A 14 9.43 50.18 24.86
C PHE A 14 10.06 49.08 24.00
N ALA A 15 10.44 47.96 24.62
CA ALA A 15 10.84 46.75 23.90
C ALA A 15 9.57 46.03 23.43
N THR A 16 9.27 46.11 22.12
CA THR A 16 8.24 45.30 21.47
C THR A 16 8.71 43.85 21.41
N LEU A 17 8.18 43.02 22.31
CA LEU A 17 8.29 41.56 22.23
C LEU A 17 7.48 41.07 21.03
N LEU A 18 8.16 40.78 19.93
CA LEU A 18 7.63 40.00 18.81
C LEU A 18 7.46 38.56 19.29
N VAL A 19 6.23 38.20 19.65
CA VAL A 19 5.82 36.81 19.87
C VAL A 19 5.80 36.14 18.49
N GLN A 20 6.90 35.48 18.12
CA GLN A 20 6.89 34.55 16.99
C GLN A 20 6.02 33.36 17.38
N SER A 21 4.78 33.36 16.92
CA SER A 21 3.94 32.17 16.89
C SER A 21 4.58 31.16 15.94
N CYS A 22 5.39 30.25 16.49
CA CYS A 22 5.73 29.00 15.81
C CYS A 22 4.43 28.17 15.70
N SER A 23 3.65 28.42 14.65
CA SER A 23 2.70 27.41 14.18
C SER A 23 3.56 26.24 13.70
N SER A 24 3.72 25.20 14.52
CA SER A 24 4.23 23.91 14.06
C SER A 24 3.25 23.40 13.01
N ARG A 25 3.53 23.68 11.74
CA ARG A 25 2.76 23.14 10.63
C ARG A 25 2.93 21.62 10.74
N THR A 26 1.87 20.91 11.10
CA THR A 26 1.88 19.44 11.08
C THR A 26 2.23 19.01 9.66
N ALA A 27 3.30 18.22 9.53
CA ALA A 27 3.72 17.70 8.24
C ALA A 27 2.55 16.96 7.57
N PRO A 28 2.34 17.14 6.25
CA PRO A 28 1.38 16.36 5.51
C PRO A 28 1.52 14.85 5.75
N LEU A 29 0.41 14.11 5.67
CA LEU A 29 0.38 12.69 6.05
C LEU A 29 1.42 11.87 5.26
N TRP A 30 1.54 12.11 3.95
CA TRP A 30 2.49 11.41 3.08
C TRP A 30 3.96 11.63 3.48
N GLU A 31 4.33 12.74 4.13
CA GLU A 31 5.70 12.96 4.61
C GLU A 31 6.09 12.06 5.80
N ASN A 32 5.14 11.31 6.36
CA ASN A 32 5.40 10.37 7.46
C ASN A 32 5.66 8.93 6.97
N PHE A 33 5.54 8.67 5.67
CA PHE A 33 5.89 7.38 5.08
C PHE A 33 7.41 7.22 5.01
N SER A 34 7.90 6.06 5.45
CA SER A 34 9.32 5.75 5.47
C SER A 34 9.64 4.56 4.59
N GLY A 35 10.39 4.80 3.52
CA GLY A 35 10.91 3.74 2.65
C GLY A 35 11.72 2.69 3.41
N GLU A 36 12.52 3.11 4.39
CA GLU A 36 13.33 2.22 5.23
C GLU A 36 12.46 1.27 6.08
N LYS A 37 11.32 1.73 6.59
CA LYS A 37 10.39 0.87 7.34
C LYS A 37 9.69 -0.12 6.41
N ALA A 38 9.23 0.35 5.25
CA ALA A 38 8.66 -0.52 4.22
C ALA A 38 9.68 -1.60 3.81
N PHE A 39 10.93 -1.21 3.54
CA PHE A 39 12.02 -2.12 3.20
C PHE A 39 12.29 -3.15 4.29
N ALA A 40 12.26 -2.75 5.58
CA ALA A 40 12.43 -3.68 6.69
C ALA A 40 11.31 -4.72 6.75
N HIS A 41 10.07 -4.37 6.37
CA HIS A 41 8.97 -5.34 6.23
C HIS A 41 9.23 -6.31 5.07
N VAL A 42 9.72 -5.82 3.92
CA VAL A 42 10.12 -6.68 2.78
C VAL A 42 11.20 -7.67 3.21
N GLN A 43 12.26 -7.18 3.86
CA GLN A 43 13.36 -8.01 4.37
C GLN A 43 12.84 -9.11 5.31
N HIS A 44 11.93 -8.78 6.24
CA HIS A 44 11.35 -9.77 7.14
C HIS A 44 10.62 -10.89 6.39
N LEU A 45 9.84 -10.54 5.36
CA LEU A 45 9.13 -11.52 4.53
C LEU A 45 10.09 -12.40 3.73
N VAL A 46 11.14 -11.82 3.15
CA VAL A 46 12.19 -12.53 2.41
C VAL A 46 12.96 -13.49 3.31
N ASP A 47 13.23 -13.12 4.57
CA ASP A 47 13.94 -13.95 5.55
C ASP A 47 13.17 -15.21 5.93
N LEU A 48 11.85 -15.21 5.80
CA LEU A 48 11.02 -16.43 5.97
C LEU A 48 11.26 -17.45 4.84
N GLY A 49 11.85 -17.01 3.72
CA GLY A 49 12.03 -17.78 2.50
C GLY A 49 10.82 -17.70 1.56
N PRO A 50 10.71 -18.63 0.58
CA PRO A 50 9.53 -18.74 -0.29
C PRO A 50 8.25 -18.92 0.54
N ARG A 51 7.17 -18.23 0.17
CA ARG A 51 5.89 -18.22 0.88
C ARG A 51 4.75 -18.68 -0.03
N PRO A 52 4.82 -19.86 -0.67
CA PRO A 52 3.72 -20.31 -1.52
C PRO A 52 2.46 -20.58 -0.71
N ALA A 53 1.30 -20.46 -1.37
CA ALA A 53 0.00 -20.80 -0.81
C ALA A 53 0.02 -22.17 -0.08
N GLY A 54 -0.56 -22.20 1.11
CA GLY A 54 -0.58 -23.39 1.98
C GLY A 54 0.72 -23.73 2.72
N SER A 55 1.80 -22.97 2.54
CA SER A 55 3.07 -23.22 3.25
C SER A 55 3.10 -22.70 4.70
N GLU A 56 4.01 -23.27 5.51
CA GLU A 56 4.28 -22.76 6.87
C GLU A 56 4.88 -21.34 6.83
N ALA A 57 5.71 -21.04 5.82
CA ALA A 57 6.29 -19.72 5.64
C ALA A 57 5.21 -18.66 5.40
N LEU A 58 4.19 -18.97 4.58
CA LEU A 58 3.07 -18.06 4.35
C LEU A 58 2.22 -17.84 5.61
N GLU A 59 1.98 -18.86 6.45
CA GLU A 59 1.33 -18.63 7.76
C GLU A 59 2.17 -17.74 8.66
N LYS A 60 3.49 -17.89 8.68
CA LYS A 60 4.38 -16.96 9.42
C LYS A 60 4.27 -15.53 8.90
N SER A 61 4.19 -15.35 7.58
CA SER A 61 3.92 -14.03 6.97
C SER A 61 2.59 -13.46 7.40
N ARG A 62 1.51 -14.27 7.43
CA ARG A 62 0.20 -13.80 7.93
C ARG A 62 0.27 -13.33 9.37
N LEU A 63 0.91 -14.12 10.24
CA LEU A 63 1.05 -13.77 11.66
C LEU A 63 1.84 -12.48 11.84
N TYR A 64 2.92 -12.31 11.07
CA TYR A 64 3.69 -11.08 11.04
C TYR A 64 2.85 -9.87 10.60
N ILE A 65 2.17 -9.96 9.45
CA ILE A 65 1.31 -8.89 8.94
C ILE A 65 0.24 -8.53 9.97
N ILE A 66 -0.46 -9.52 10.54
CA ILE A 66 -1.47 -9.32 11.58
C ILE A 66 -0.89 -8.59 12.79
N GLU A 67 0.30 -8.97 13.25
CA GLU A 67 0.98 -8.33 14.38
C GLU A 67 1.30 -6.86 14.08
N GLN A 68 1.91 -6.57 12.92
CA GLN A 68 2.25 -5.20 12.53
C GLN A 68 1.00 -4.32 12.42
N LEU A 69 -0.05 -4.81 11.77
CA LEU A 69 -1.31 -4.08 11.61
C LEU A 69 -2.01 -3.84 12.95
N LYS A 70 -2.06 -4.85 13.84
CA LYS A 70 -2.62 -4.70 15.19
C LYS A 70 -1.83 -3.68 16.02
N SER A 71 -0.51 -3.68 15.91
CA SER A 71 0.35 -2.71 16.61
C SER A 71 0.08 -1.27 16.15
N ALA A 72 -0.36 -1.09 14.91
CA ALA A 72 -0.78 0.19 14.34
C ALA A 72 -2.26 0.51 14.60
N GLY A 73 -3.02 -0.32 15.32
CA GLY A 73 -4.41 -0.06 15.68
C GLY A 73 -5.47 -0.61 14.70
N TRP A 74 -5.07 -1.47 13.75
CA TRP A 74 -5.99 -2.13 12.83
C TRP A 74 -6.55 -3.42 13.41
N THR A 75 -7.80 -3.71 13.10
CA THR A 75 -8.42 -5.01 13.35
C THR A 75 -8.35 -5.84 12.07
N VAL A 76 -7.74 -7.02 12.15
CA VAL A 76 -7.55 -7.90 10.99
C VAL A 76 -8.47 -9.11 11.09
N THR A 77 -9.22 -9.37 10.01
CA THR A 77 -10.02 -10.57 9.80
C THR A 77 -9.29 -11.50 8.84
N ARG A 78 -9.23 -12.79 9.18
CA ARG A 78 -8.79 -13.85 8.27
C ARG A 78 -10.01 -14.33 7.47
N SER A 79 -10.02 -14.10 6.16
CA SER A 79 -11.03 -14.67 5.26
C SER A 79 -10.50 -15.98 4.70
N GLU A 80 -10.85 -17.08 5.36
CA GLU A 80 -10.43 -18.42 4.99
C GLU A 80 -11.45 -19.07 4.06
N PHE A 81 -10.98 -19.61 2.94
CA PHE A 81 -11.80 -20.27 1.94
C PHE A 81 -11.02 -21.40 1.27
N SER A 82 -11.71 -22.33 0.61
CA SER A 82 -11.06 -23.38 -0.17
C SER A 82 -11.52 -23.34 -1.61
N ASP A 83 -10.57 -23.50 -2.54
CA ASP A 83 -10.83 -23.57 -3.97
C ASP A 83 -10.06 -24.74 -4.61
N GLN A 84 -10.44 -25.11 -5.83
CA GLN A 84 -9.80 -26.14 -6.62
C GLN A 84 -8.62 -25.55 -7.39
N THR A 85 -7.43 -26.14 -7.24
CA THR A 85 -6.25 -25.80 -8.04
C THR A 85 -5.89 -26.97 -8.97
N PRO A 86 -5.00 -26.76 -9.96
CA PRO A 86 -4.44 -27.87 -10.75
C PRO A 86 -3.78 -28.96 -9.90
N ARG A 87 -3.29 -28.61 -8.69
CA ARG A 87 -2.62 -29.52 -7.76
C ARG A 87 -3.54 -30.08 -6.67
N GLY A 88 -4.85 -29.88 -6.78
CA GLY A 88 -5.85 -30.38 -5.83
C GLY A 88 -6.55 -29.26 -5.07
N LYS A 89 -7.46 -29.63 -4.17
CA LYS A 89 -8.17 -28.66 -3.34
C LYS A 89 -7.21 -28.05 -2.31
N MET A 90 -7.17 -26.72 -2.23
CA MET A 90 -6.34 -25.96 -1.30
C MET A 90 -7.19 -25.01 -0.46
N THR A 91 -6.67 -24.59 0.70
CA THR A 91 -7.23 -23.52 1.53
C THR A 91 -6.34 -22.29 1.45
N PHE A 92 -6.96 -21.15 1.20
CA PHE A 92 -6.35 -19.83 1.09
C PHE A 92 -6.87 -18.94 2.22
N VAL A 93 -6.10 -17.91 2.57
CA VAL A 93 -6.47 -16.98 3.65
C VAL A 93 -6.16 -15.55 3.24
N ASN A 94 -7.16 -14.79 2.81
CA ASN A 94 -6.98 -13.34 2.68
C ASN A 94 -6.89 -12.68 4.07
N LEU A 95 -6.12 -11.60 4.19
CA LEU A 95 -6.16 -10.72 5.36
C LEU A 95 -6.89 -9.43 5.01
N ILE A 96 -7.94 -9.14 5.78
CA ILE A 96 -8.79 -7.96 5.60
C ILE A 96 -8.66 -7.09 6.85
N ALA A 97 -8.08 -5.90 6.73
CA ALA A 97 -7.83 -5.01 7.85
C ALA A 97 -8.69 -3.75 7.81
N ARG A 98 -9.35 -3.45 8.94
CA ARG A 98 -10.17 -2.24 9.13
C ARG A 98 -9.71 -1.47 10.35
N PHE A 99 -9.75 -0.14 10.26
CA PHE A 99 -9.37 0.75 11.34
C PHE A 99 -10.56 1.18 12.20
N GLY A 100 -10.40 1.15 13.52
CA GLY A 100 -11.43 1.58 14.49
C GLY A 100 -12.44 0.49 14.88
N THR A 101 -13.34 0.86 15.80
CA THR A 101 -14.30 -0.08 16.42
C THR A 101 -15.55 -0.26 15.59
N SER A 102 -15.95 -1.52 15.41
CA SER A 102 -17.08 -2.08 14.67
C SER A 102 -18.49 -1.51 14.94
N GLU A 103 -18.63 -0.42 15.69
CA GLU A 103 -19.92 0.16 16.06
C GLU A 103 -20.60 0.93 14.92
N LYS A 104 -19.81 1.48 13.98
CA LYS A 104 -20.35 2.03 12.73
C LYS A 104 -20.07 1.05 11.60
N LYS A 105 -21.12 0.41 11.10
CA LYS A 105 -21.14 -0.42 9.87
C LYS A 105 -20.91 0.42 8.60
N GLU A 106 -20.10 1.47 8.67
CA GLU A 106 -19.75 2.22 7.47
C GLU A 106 -18.79 1.35 6.67
N ALA A 107 -19.24 0.95 5.48
CA ALA A 107 -18.44 0.19 4.54
C ALA A 107 -17.19 1.00 4.15
N ALA A 108 -16.10 0.29 3.88
CA ALA A 108 -14.91 0.91 3.33
C ALA A 108 -15.27 1.63 2.02
N GLN A 109 -14.72 2.83 1.85
CA GLN A 109 -14.90 3.63 0.65
C GLN A 109 -13.78 3.39 -0.35
N PHE A 110 -12.61 2.92 0.11
CA PHE A 110 -11.44 2.71 -0.74
C PHE A 110 -10.65 1.48 -0.30
N LEU A 111 -10.11 0.73 -1.26
CA LEU A 111 -9.29 -0.46 -1.02
C LEU A 111 -7.82 -0.17 -1.29
N LEU A 112 -6.93 -0.71 -0.45
CA LEU A 112 -5.50 -0.77 -0.73
C LEU A 112 -5.08 -2.24 -0.69
N CYS A 113 -4.57 -2.74 -1.80
CA CYS A 113 -4.41 -4.16 -2.04
C CYS A 113 -2.94 -4.51 -2.32
N SER A 114 -2.57 -5.73 -1.97
CA SER A 114 -1.31 -6.38 -2.31
C SER A 114 -1.54 -7.89 -2.22
N HIS A 115 -0.83 -8.70 -3.00
CA HIS A 115 -0.69 -10.13 -2.71
C HIS A 115 0.56 -10.38 -1.85
N TYR A 116 0.54 -11.45 -1.06
CA TYR A 116 1.64 -11.74 -0.11
C TYR A 116 2.18 -13.17 -0.18
N ASP A 117 1.58 -14.01 -1.03
CA ASP A 117 2.13 -15.29 -1.43
C ASP A 117 3.25 -15.14 -2.47
N THR A 118 3.93 -16.24 -2.77
CA THR A 118 4.96 -16.30 -3.82
C THR A 118 4.70 -17.48 -4.72
N LYS A 119 5.04 -17.38 -6.01
CA LYS A 119 5.01 -18.53 -6.91
C LYS A 119 5.78 -19.74 -6.39
N THR A 120 5.21 -20.92 -6.63
CA THR A 120 5.93 -22.18 -6.43
C THR A 120 6.72 -22.54 -7.69
N PHE A 121 8.03 -22.71 -7.54
CA PHE A 121 8.88 -23.31 -8.57
C PHE A 121 9.53 -24.60 -8.06
N GLU A 122 9.70 -25.58 -8.95
CA GLU A 122 10.34 -26.85 -8.60
C GLU A 122 11.87 -26.75 -8.58
N THR A 123 12.45 -25.87 -9.40
CA THR A 123 13.88 -25.84 -9.70
C THR A 123 14.61 -24.63 -9.15
N ILE A 124 13.88 -23.60 -8.72
CA ILE A 124 14.46 -22.37 -8.18
C ILE A 124 13.91 -22.05 -6.80
N ARG A 125 14.75 -21.44 -5.97
CA ARG A 125 14.33 -20.87 -4.69
C ARG A 125 13.88 -19.43 -4.92
N PHE A 126 12.60 -19.27 -5.25
CA PHE A 126 11.99 -17.96 -5.46
C PHE A 126 11.52 -17.35 -4.14
N VAL A 127 12.10 -16.22 -3.74
CA VAL A 127 11.71 -15.52 -2.49
C VAL A 127 10.74 -14.38 -2.73
N GLY A 128 10.46 -14.00 -3.97
CA GLY A 128 9.54 -12.90 -4.30
C GLY A 128 9.84 -11.65 -3.47
N ALA A 129 11.02 -11.07 -3.64
CA ALA A 129 11.37 -9.86 -2.89
C ALA A 129 10.58 -8.66 -3.43
N ASN A 130 10.44 -8.58 -4.76
CA ASN A 130 9.64 -7.59 -5.43
C ASN A 130 8.21 -8.10 -5.59
N ASP A 131 8.07 -9.29 -6.16
CA ASP A 131 6.82 -10.00 -6.43
C ASP A 131 6.21 -10.54 -5.12
N GLY A 132 5.15 -9.89 -4.65
CA GLY A 132 4.51 -10.08 -3.35
C GLY A 132 5.22 -9.43 -2.16
N GLY A 133 6.56 -9.46 -2.10
CA GLY A 133 7.32 -8.91 -0.98
C GLY A 133 7.22 -7.38 -0.86
N SER A 134 7.43 -6.67 -1.96
CA SER A 134 7.57 -5.21 -1.98
C SER A 134 6.25 -4.49 -1.66
N SER A 135 5.17 -4.91 -2.32
CA SER A 135 3.83 -4.38 -2.14
C SER A 135 3.29 -4.67 -0.75
N THR A 136 3.55 -5.87 -0.20
CA THR A 136 3.16 -6.21 1.18
C THR A 136 3.89 -5.31 2.17
N GLY A 137 5.22 -5.15 2.02
CA GLY A 137 6.01 -4.29 2.90
C GLY A 137 5.59 -2.82 2.85
N LEU A 138 5.29 -2.31 1.66
CA LEU A 138 4.73 -0.97 1.45
C LEU A 138 3.38 -0.82 2.17
N LEU A 139 2.46 -1.77 1.99
CA LEU A 139 1.11 -1.70 2.56
C LEU A 139 1.10 -1.77 4.09
N VAL A 140 2.02 -2.53 4.68
CA VAL A 140 2.23 -2.56 6.15
C VAL A 140 2.71 -1.20 6.67
N GLU A 141 3.65 -0.53 6.01
CA GLU A 141 4.09 0.82 6.41
C GLU A 141 2.99 1.86 6.16
N MET A 142 2.23 1.76 5.05
CA MET A 142 1.07 2.61 4.81
C MET A 142 0.05 2.50 5.95
N ALA A 143 -0.19 1.29 6.47
CA ALA A 143 -1.09 1.07 7.60
C ALA A 143 -0.67 1.87 8.84
N ARG A 144 0.63 1.91 9.14
CA ARG A 144 1.19 2.70 10.24
C ARG A 144 0.99 4.20 10.04
N VAL A 145 1.19 4.69 8.81
CA VAL A 145 1.03 6.10 8.48
C VAL A 145 -0.43 6.51 8.51
N LEU A 146 -1.31 5.74 7.88
CA LEU A 146 -2.75 6.00 7.87
C LEU A 146 -3.35 6.04 9.28
N ALA A 147 -2.85 5.21 10.21
CA ALA A 147 -3.26 5.23 11.61
C ALA A 147 -3.03 6.58 12.32
N MET A 148 -2.14 7.44 11.80
CA MET A 148 -1.94 8.80 12.30
C MET A 148 -3.13 9.73 11.98
N SER A 149 -4.00 9.31 11.05
CA SER A 149 -5.27 9.98 10.71
C SER A 149 -6.44 8.99 10.83
N PRO A 150 -6.94 8.70 12.05
CA PRO A 150 -8.03 7.73 12.28
C PRO A 150 -9.26 7.91 11.41
N ALA A 151 -9.65 9.16 11.12
CA ALA A 151 -10.80 9.47 10.28
C ALA A 151 -10.59 9.09 8.81
N LEU A 152 -9.36 9.18 8.31
CA LEU A 152 -9.00 8.71 6.97
C LEU A 152 -8.89 7.18 6.96
N ALA A 153 -8.18 6.59 7.91
CA ALA A 153 -8.00 5.14 8.02
C ALA A 153 -9.34 4.39 8.13
N ALA A 154 -10.33 4.94 8.83
CA ALA A 154 -11.68 4.34 8.92
C ALA A 154 -12.40 4.24 7.56
N LYS A 155 -12.01 5.02 6.55
CA LYS A 155 -12.56 4.94 5.18
C LYS A 155 -11.87 3.89 4.31
N ILE A 156 -10.76 3.30 4.77
CA ILE A 156 -9.88 2.42 3.98
C ILE A 156 -9.95 0.98 4.50
N GLU A 157 -10.00 0.01 3.60
CA GLU A 157 -9.76 -1.41 3.90
C GLU A 157 -8.43 -1.83 3.28
N LEU A 158 -7.56 -2.45 4.08
CA LEU A 158 -6.31 -3.01 3.58
C LEU A 158 -6.53 -4.49 3.29
N LEU A 159 -6.13 -4.93 2.11
CA LEU A 159 -6.30 -6.29 1.63
C LEU A 159 -4.94 -6.89 1.30
N PHE A 160 -4.69 -8.06 1.88
CA PHE A 160 -3.56 -8.90 1.54
C PHE A 160 -4.12 -10.20 0.96
N PHE A 161 -3.99 -10.38 -0.35
CA PHE A 161 -4.52 -11.53 -1.08
C PHE A 161 -3.59 -12.74 -1.00
N ASP A 162 -4.18 -13.92 -0.78
CA ASP A 162 -3.48 -15.22 -0.82
C ASP A 162 -3.86 -15.93 -2.11
N GLY A 163 -2.87 -16.50 -2.79
CA GLY A 163 -3.06 -17.21 -4.04
C GLY A 163 -3.32 -16.27 -5.20
N GLU A 164 -2.62 -15.13 -5.28
CA GLU A 164 -2.52 -14.42 -6.56
C GLU A 164 -1.85 -15.36 -7.58
N GLU A 165 -0.79 -16.03 -7.13
CA GLU A 165 0.10 -16.78 -8.00
C GLU A 165 -0.51 -18.07 -8.53
N ALA A 166 -0.38 -18.27 -9.84
CA ALA A 166 -0.78 -19.53 -10.47
C ALA A 166 0.09 -20.73 -10.00
N PHE A 167 -0.52 -21.90 -9.84
CA PHE A 167 0.18 -23.14 -9.47
C PHE A 167 0.87 -23.82 -10.65
N GLU A 168 0.32 -23.68 -11.85
CA GLU A 168 0.91 -24.18 -13.09
C GLU A 168 1.01 -23.07 -14.14
N ASN A 169 -0.12 -22.55 -14.60
CA ASN A 169 -0.17 -21.53 -15.63
C ASN A 169 -1.27 -20.53 -15.30
N PHE A 170 -0.97 -19.25 -15.43
CA PHE A 170 -1.96 -18.22 -15.18
C PHE A 170 -3.14 -18.35 -16.15
N THR A 171 -4.34 -18.59 -15.60
CA THR A 171 -5.59 -18.75 -16.36
C THR A 171 -6.75 -18.15 -15.58
N ALA A 172 -7.95 -18.14 -16.16
CA ALA A 172 -9.17 -17.69 -15.48
C ALA A 172 -9.50 -18.44 -14.17
N THR A 173 -8.88 -19.62 -13.94
CA THR A 173 -9.12 -20.44 -12.74
C THR A 173 -7.85 -20.86 -12.01
N ASP A 174 -6.66 -20.53 -12.52
CA ASP A 174 -5.38 -20.79 -11.87
C ASP A 174 -4.61 -19.49 -11.69
N GLY A 175 -4.75 -18.93 -10.49
CA GLY A 175 -4.34 -17.57 -10.12
C GLY A 175 -5.51 -16.78 -9.54
N LEU A 176 -5.19 -15.62 -8.95
CA LEU A 176 -6.13 -14.65 -8.40
C LEU A 176 -7.18 -15.25 -7.45
N TYR A 177 -6.86 -16.35 -6.76
CA TYR A 177 -7.80 -17.07 -5.90
C TYR A 177 -8.35 -16.15 -4.81
N GLY A 178 -7.45 -15.38 -4.17
CA GLY A 178 -7.76 -14.40 -3.13
C GLY A 178 -8.69 -13.29 -3.60
N SER A 179 -8.32 -12.58 -4.66
CA SER A 179 -9.11 -11.46 -5.18
C SER A 179 -10.42 -11.88 -5.82
N ARG A 180 -10.47 -13.03 -6.54
CA ARG A 180 -11.72 -13.60 -7.06
C ARG A 180 -12.69 -13.88 -5.91
N HIS A 181 -12.24 -14.59 -4.87
CA HIS A 181 -13.09 -14.88 -3.71
C HIS A 181 -13.60 -13.60 -3.03
N PHE A 182 -12.72 -12.62 -2.82
CA PHE A 182 -13.11 -11.35 -2.19
C PHE A 182 -14.11 -10.54 -3.05
N ALA A 183 -13.93 -10.52 -4.37
CA ALA A 183 -14.86 -9.88 -5.29
C ALA A 183 -16.24 -10.56 -5.26
N GLU A 184 -16.29 -11.89 -5.24
CA GLU A 184 -17.53 -12.66 -5.08
C GLU A 184 -18.24 -12.32 -3.76
N ASP A 185 -17.51 -12.28 -2.65
CA ASP A 185 -18.05 -11.90 -1.34
C ASP A 185 -18.63 -10.48 -1.33
N LEU A 186 -17.96 -9.51 -1.98
CA LEU A 186 -18.45 -8.13 -2.11
C LEU A 186 -19.71 -8.03 -2.96
N ARG A 187 -19.76 -8.78 -4.06
CA ARG A 187 -20.93 -8.88 -4.95
C ARG A 187 -22.13 -9.48 -4.20
N ASP A 188 -21.92 -10.64 -3.58
CA ASP A 188 -22.99 -11.43 -2.97
C ASP A 188 -23.53 -10.78 -1.69
N SER A 189 -22.67 -10.09 -0.93
CA SER A 189 -23.09 -9.27 0.21
C SER A 189 -23.72 -7.93 -0.17
N GLY A 190 -23.70 -7.56 -1.45
CA GLY A 190 -24.19 -6.27 -1.95
C GLY A 190 -23.39 -5.06 -1.46
N LYS A 191 -22.15 -5.29 -0.98
CA LYS A 191 -21.26 -4.25 -0.44
C LYS A 191 -20.45 -3.54 -1.51
N ALA A 192 -20.28 -4.14 -2.70
CA ALA A 192 -19.53 -3.55 -3.81
C ALA A 192 -19.91 -2.08 -4.09
N LYS A 193 -21.21 -1.74 -4.03
CA LYS A 193 -21.74 -0.38 -4.26
C LYS A 193 -21.23 0.70 -3.29
N TYR A 194 -20.61 0.32 -2.17
CA TYR A 194 -20.06 1.27 -1.20
C TYR A 194 -18.58 1.56 -1.43
N VAL A 195 -17.89 0.70 -2.18
CA VAL A 195 -16.48 0.86 -2.52
C VAL A 195 -16.40 1.77 -3.74
N ARG A 196 -15.74 2.92 -3.58
CA ARG A 196 -15.61 3.95 -4.62
C ARG A 196 -14.42 3.74 -5.54
N GLY A 197 -13.42 3.00 -5.05
CA GLY A 197 -12.28 2.56 -5.84
C GLY A 197 -11.22 1.87 -4.99
N GLY A 198 -10.06 1.61 -5.58
CA GLY A 198 -8.92 1.06 -4.88
C GLY A 198 -7.62 1.19 -5.64
N ILE A 199 -6.52 0.90 -4.97
CA ILE A 199 -5.19 0.75 -5.56
C ILE A 199 -4.68 -0.65 -5.22
N LEU A 200 -4.32 -1.42 -6.24
CA LEU A 200 -3.44 -2.57 -6.13
C LEU A 200 -2.00 -2.11 -6.29
N PHE A 201 -1.13 -2.60 -5.42
CA PHE A 201 0.31 -2.46 -5.56
C PHE A 201 0.88 -3.82 -5.91
N ASP A 202 1.69 -3.88 -6.96
CA ASP A 202 2.47 -5.07 -7.27
C ASP A 202 3.88 -4.72 -7.78
N MET A 203 4.88 -5.50 -7.39
CA MET A 203 6.27 -5.35 -7.85
C MET A 203 6.85 -3.91 -7.76
N ILE A 204 6.45 -3.10 -6.78
CA ILE A 204 6.78 -1.66 -6.67
C ILE A 204 8.12 -1.34 -5.97
N GLY A 205 8.98 -2.32 -5.78
CA GLY A 205 10.21 -2.22 -5.00
C GLY A 205 11.49 -2.03 -5.80
N ASP A 206 11.47 -2.16 -7.13
CA ASP A 206 12.71 -2.20 -7.94
C ASP A 206 13.57 -0.94 -7.78
N LYS A 207 14.88 -1.13 -7.80
CA LYS A 207 15.89 -0.04 -7.77
C LYS A 207 15.82 0.88 -8.98
N SER A 208 15.37 0.38 -10.12
CA SER A 208 15.27 1.14 -11.37
C SER A 208 13.81 1.53 -11.65
N LEU A 209 13.11 1.96 -10.60
CA LEU A 209 11.66 2.14 -10.56
C LEU A 209 11.06 2.82 -11.81
N ASP A 210 10.20 2.09 -12.51
CA ASP A 210 9.27 2.56 -13.55
C ASP A 210 7.87 1.97 -13.31
N VAL A 211 7.08 2.62 -12.45
CA VAL A 211 5.71 2.22 -12.17
C VAL A 211 4.86 2.44 -13.42
N THR A 212 4.38 1.35 -13.99
CA THR A 212 3.48 1.35 -15.13
C THR A 212 2.03 1.20 -14.69
N LEU A 213 1.14 1.91 -15.39
CA LEU A 213 -0.30 1.85 -15.17
C LEU A 213 -0.97 1.14 -16.36
N PRO A 214 -1.63 -0.01 -16.17
CA PRO A 214 -2.30 -0.76 -17.23
C PRO A 214 -3.40 0.06 -17.94
N PRO A 215 -3.60 -0.08 -19.26
CA PRO A 215 -4.64 0.64 -20.00
C PRO A 215 -6.08 0.38 -19.55
N ASP A 216 -6.33 -0.76 -18.90
CA ASP A 216 -7.61 -1.13 -18.29
C ASP A 216 -7.81 -0.48 -16.91
N SER A 217 -6.82 0.25 -16.40
CA SER A 217 -6.94 1.07 -15.20
C SER A 217 -8.05 2.11 -15.33
N PRO A 218 -8.86 2.35 -14.28
CA PRO A 218 -9.89 3.39 -14.30
C PRO A 218 -9.31 4.78 -14.62
N PRO A 219 -9.73 5.46 -15.72
CA PRO A 219 -9.08 6.68 -16.18
C PRO A 219 -9.06 7.84 -15.17
N ALA A 220 -10.04 7.86 -14.25
CA ALA A 220 -10.09 8.84 -13.19
C ALA A 220 -8.97 8.64 -12.16
N LEU A 221 -8.73 7.40 -11.72
CA LEU A 221 -7.67 7.05 -10.77
C LEU A 221 -6.30 7.27 -11.40
N THR A 222 -6.11 6.83 -12.65
CA THR A 222 -4.86 7.05 -13.40
C THR A 222 -4.47 8.52 -13.46
N ARG A 223 -5.44 9.41 -13.78
CA ARG A 223 -5.19 10.85 -13.81
C ARG A 223 -4.82 11.39 -12.44
N ASN A 224 -5.46 10.91 -11.38
CA ASN A 224 -5.21 11.37 -10.01
C ASN A 224 -3.81 10.93 -9.52
N ILE A 225 -3.39 9.68 -9.81
CA ILE A 225 -2.04 9.19 -9.54
C ILE A 225 -0.98 10.01 -10.27
N PHE A 226 -1.15 10.29 -11.57
CA PHE A 226 -0.20 11.16 -12.28
C PHE A 226 -0.15 12.57 -11.71
N ALA A 227 -1.30 13.15 -11.33
CA ALA A 227 -1.33 14.45 -10.69
C ALA A 227 -0.66 14.45 -9.30
N ALA A 228 -0.78 13.35 -8.55
CA ALA A 228 -0.09 13.15 -7.28
C ALA A 228 1.43 13.04 -7.48
N ALA A 229 1.86 12.24 -8.46
CA ALA A 229 3.26 12.11 -8.85
C ALA A 229 3.86 13.45 -9.32
N ASP A 230 3.13 14.23 -10.13
CA ASP A 230 3.51 15.58 -10.54
C ASP A 230 3.66 16.52 -9.33
N ALA A 231 2.69 16.52 -8.41
CA ALA A 231 2.71 17.37 -7.23
C ALA A 231 3.89 17.08 -6.29
N LEU A 232 4.37 15.83 -6.27
CA LEU A 232 5.54 15.42 -5.48
C LEU A 232 6.86 15.44 -6.27
N GLY A 233 6.84 15.83 -7.54
CA GLY A 233 8.02 15.85 -8.41
C GLY A 233 8.53 14.45 -8.82
N GLN A 234 7.68 13.44 -8.73
CA GLN A 234 7.99 12.02 -8.98
C GLN A 234 7.43 11.50 -10.31
N ARG A 235 6.84 12.36 -11.14
CA ARG A 235 6.16 11.97 -12.40
C ARG A 235 7.02 11.14 -13.34
N ALA A 236 8.35 11.27 -13.30
CA ALA A 236 9.27 10.51 -14.13
C ALA A 236 9.25 9.00 -13.86
N HIS A 237 8.81 8.57 -12.68
CA HIS A 237 8.71 7.16 -12.28
C HIS A 237 7.36 6.52 -12.60
N PHE A 238 6.42 7.25 -13.19
CA PHE A 238 5.05 6.75 -13.42
C PHE A 238 4.70 6.85 -14.89
N THR A 239 4.51 5.75 -15.58
CA THR A 239 4.22 5.72 -17.02
C THR A 239 2.98 4.88 -17.33
N TYR A 240 2.54 4.86 -18.59
CA TYR A 240 1.50 3.94 -19.01
C TYR A 240 2.14 2.63 -19.44
N LEU A 241 1.53 1.51 -19.08
CA LEU A 241 1.91 0.21 -19.63
C LEU A 241 1.46 0.12 -21.10
N GLY A 242 2.27 -0.52 -21.95
CA GLY A 242 1.98 -0.66 -23.38
C GLY A 242 0.85 -1.63 -23.72
N GLY A 243 0.42 -2.46 -22.76
CA GLY A 243 -0.63 -3.48 -22.92
C GLY A 243 -1.41 -3.70 -21.62
N GLY A 244 -2.50 -4.45 -21.68
CA GLY A 244 -3.27 -4.82 -20.48
C GLY A 244 -2.54 -5.82 -19.62
N ILE A 245 -2.84 -5.82 -18.33
CA ILE A 245 -2.38 -6.81 -17.36
C ILE A 245 -3.60 -7.46 -16.69
N THR A 246 -3.48 -8.74 -16.36
CA THR A 246 -4.48 -9.42 -15.53
C THR A 246 -3.84 -9.70 -14.20
N ASP A 247 -4.41 -9.12 -13.15
CA ASP A 247 -3.90 -9.16 -11.78
C ASP A 247 -5.11 -8.99 -10.82
N ASP A 248 -4.88 -8.94 -9.50
CA ASP A 248 -5.88 -8.90 -8.44
C ASP A 248 -6.88 -7.73 -8.53
N HIS A 249 -6.57 -6.69 -9.31
CA HIS A 249 -7.50 -5.59 -9.61
C HIS A 249 -8.61 -6.04 -10.57
N THR A 250 -8.35 -7.05 -11.40
CA THR A 250 -9.24 -7.48 -12.49
C THR A 250 -10.58 -8.01 -11.97
N PRO A 251 -10.63 -8.96 -11.00
CA PRO A 251 -11.91 -9.45 -10.47
C PRO A 251 -12.75 -8.34 -9.79
N LEU A 252 -12.09 -7.34 -9.22
CA LEU A 252 -12.75 -6.18 -8.60
C LEU A 252 -13.33 -5.24 -9.67
N ASN A 253 -12.58 -4.97 -10.73
CA ASN A 253 -13.05 -4.19 -11.88
C ASN A 253 -14.25 -4.86 -12.57
N GLU A 254 -14.26 -6.20 -12.70
CA GLU A 254 -15.36 -6.97 -13.30
C GLU A 254 -16.70 -6.83 -12.54
N ILE A 255 -16.66 -6.65 -11.22
CA ILE A 255 -17.87 -6.39 -10.42
C ILE A 255 -18.19 -4.89 -10.29
N GLY A 256 -17.47 -4.03 -11.03
CA GLY A 256 -17.73 -2.60 -11.13
C GLY A 256 -17.05 -1.73 -10.07
N ILE A 257 -16.08 -2.26 -9.32
CA ILE A 257 -15.26 -1.47 -8.39
C ILE A 257 -14.02 -0.99 -9.13
N PRO A 258 -13.82 0.32 -9.32
CA PRO A 258 -12.66 0.82 -10.06
C PRO A 258 -11.39 0.66 -9.23
N VAL A 259 -10.55 -0.31 -9.57
CA VAL A 259 -9.24 -0.53 -8.94
C VAL A 259 -8.14 -0.29 -9.97
N ILE A 260 -7.23 0.61 -9.65
CA ILE A 260 -6.02 0.84 -10.44
C ILE A 260 -4.91 -0.11 -9.97
N ASP A 261 -4.12 -0.60 -10.89
CA ASP A 261 -2.92 -1.36 -10.61
C ASP A 261 -1.67 -0.48 -10.82
N LEU A 262 -0.82 -0.42 -9.80
CA LEU A 262 0.48 0.24 -9.82
C LEU A 262 1.55 -0.84 -9.80
N ILE A 263 2.13 -1.10 -10.97
CA ILE A 263 3.06 -2.20 -11.17
C ILE A 263 4.30 -1.79 -11.96
N ASP A 264 5.49 -2.11 -11.44
CA ASP A 264 6.74 -2.01 -12.22
C ASP A 264 6.97 -3.33 -12.98
N PHE A 265 6.36 -3.44 -14.16
CA PHE A 265 6.34 -4.68 -14.91
C PHE A 265 7.59 -4.90 -15.78
N ASP A 266 8.41 -3.87 -16.02
CA ASP A 266 9.71 -4.02 -16.71
C ASP A 266 10.80 -4.46 -15.72
N PHE A 267 10.59 -5.63 -15.12
CA PHE A 267 11.45 -6.18 -14.07
C PHE A 267 12.07 -7.51 -14.51
N PRO A 268 13.29 -7.52 -15.08
CA PRO A 268 13.95 -8.75 -15.58
C PRO A 268 14.05 -9.90 -14.57
N PRO A 269 14.20 -9.67 -13.24
CA PRO A 269 14.23 -10.77 -12.26
C PRO A 269 12.86 -11.41 -11.96
N TRP A 270 11.75 -10.91 -12.51
CA TRP A 270 10.40 -11.46 -12.31
C TRP A 270 10.36 -12.97 -12.58
N HIS A 271 9.76 -13.74 -11.68
CA HIS A 271 9.68 -15.20 -11.78
C HIS A 271 11.04 -15.91 -11.91
N THR A 272 12.13 -15.32 -11.39
CA THR A 272 13.47 -15.93 -11.36
C THR A 272 14.03 -16.00 -9.93
N ALA A 273 15.08 -16.81 -9.73
CA ALA A 273 15.79 -16.87 -8.45
C ALA A 273 16.48 -15.54 -8.07
N GLU A 274 16.56 -14.58 -9.00
CA GLU A 274 17.20 -13.28 -8.83
C GLU A 274 16.24 -12.21 -8.29
N ASP A 275 14.95 -12.52 -8.14
CA ASP A 275 14.03 -11.67 -7.39
C ASP A 275 14.33 -11.77 -5.88
N THR A 276 15.39 -11.08 -5.49
CA THR A 276 15.99 -11.06 -4.17
C THR A 276 16.08 -9.64 -3.63
N LEU A 277 16.28 -9.51 -2.32
CA LEU A 277 16.22 -8.21 -1.65
C LEU A 277 17.24 -7.18 -2.18
N ASP A 278 18.36 -7.62 -2.77
CA ASP A 278 19.31 -6.70 -3.40
C ASP A 278 18.75 -5.98 -4.64
N LYS A 279 17.57 -6.35 -5.14
CA LYS A 279 16.83 -5.61 -6.17
C LYS A 279 15.94 -4.52 -5.59
N ILE A 280 15.66 -4.57 -4.29
CA ILE A 280 14.70 -3.67 -3.65
C ILE A 280 15.37 -2.38 -3.19
N SER A 281 14.66 -1.26 -3.32
CA SER A 281 15.10 0.07 -2.89
C SER A 281 14.11 0.67 -1.90
N ALA A 282 14.60 1.10 -0.74
CA ALA A 282 13.83 1.91 0.19
C ALA A 282 13.34 3.21 -0.46
N GLU A 283 14.14 3.82 -1.34
CA GLU A 283 13.75 5.04 -2.06
C GLU A 283 12.56 4.80 -2.98
N SER A 284 12.55 3.68 -3.72
CA SER A 284 11.43 3.32 -4.59
C SER A 284 10.13 3.12 -3.81
N LEU A 285 10.21 2.34 -2.72
CA LEU A 285 9.08 2.15 -1.81
C LEU A 285 8.57 3.48 -1.24
N GLU A 286 9.48 4.42 -0.89
CA GLU A 286 9.12 5.75 -0.42
C GLU A 286 8.41 6.57 -1.49
N ILE A 287 8.91 6.58 -2.73
CA ILE A 287 8.29 7.29 -3.85
C ILE A 287 6.85 6.81 -4.05
N VAL A 288 6.64 5.51 -4.17
CA VAL A 288 5.32 4.92 -4.42
C VAL A 288 4.38 5.16 -3.24
N GLY A 289 4.83 4.89 -2.01
CA GLY A 289 4.02 5.07 -0.80
C GLY A 289 3.59 6.52 -0.58
N ARG A 290 4.48 7.49 -0.85
CA ARG A 290 4.17 8.92 -0.73
C ARG A 290 3.19 9.39 -1.80
N VAL A 291 3.36 8.95 -3.05
CA VAL A 291 2.43 9.27 -4.15
C VAL A 291 1.04 8.74 -3.84
N ALA A 292 0.91 7.47 -3.44
CA ALA A 292 -0.37 6.87 -3.09
C ALA A 292 -1.03 7.58 -1.88
N LEU A 293 -0.28 7.92 -0.84
CA LEU A 293 -0.82 8.66 0.30
C LEU A 293 -1.26 10.09 -0.06
N TYR A 294 -0.51 10.77 -0.95
CA TYR A 294 -0.92 12.08 -1.46
C TYR A 294 -2.23 11.96 -2.24
N ASP A 295 -2.31 10.98 -3.15
CA ASP A 295 -3.49 10.71 -3.96
C ASP A 295 -4.74 10.47 -3.10
N LEU A 296 -4.64 9.56 -2.12
CA LEU A 296 -5.71 9.26 -1.17
C LEU A 296 -6.21 10.51 -0.45
N VAL A 297 -5.30 11.36 0.03
CA VAL A 297 -5.67 12.54 0.83
C VAL A 297 -6.23 13.67 -0.03
N GLN A 298 -5.69 13.88 -1.23
CA GLN A 298 -6.00 15.05 -2.05
C GLN A 298 -7.11 14.82 -3.07
N PHE A 299 -7.29 13.57 -3.51
CA PHE A 299 -8.22 13.23 -4.59
C PHE A 299 -9.29 12.25 -4.13
N GLU A 300 -8.93 11.08 -3.61
CA GLU A 300 -9.88 9.98 -3.45
C GLU A 300 -10.78 10.09 -2.21
N LEU A 301 -10.24 10.58 -1.09
CA LEU A 301 -10.93 10.58 0.22
C LEU A 301 -11.12 11.97 0.82
N LYS A 302 -11.05 13.00 -0.02
CA LYS A 302 -11.32 14.40 0.30
C LYS A 302 -12.73 14.63 0.88
#